data_AF-A0A950WMB0-F1
#
_entry.id   AF-A0A950WMB0-F1
#
_cell.length_a   1.000
_cell.length_b   1.000
_cell.length_c   1.000
_cell.angle_alpha   90.00
_cell.angle_beta   90.00
_cell.angle_gamma   90.00
#
_symmetry.space_group_name_H-M   'P 1'
#
loop_
_entity.id
_entity.type
_entity.pdbx_description
1 polymer ?
#
loop_
_entity_poly.entity_id
_entity_poly.type
_entity_poly.pdbx_seq_one_letter_code
_entity_poly.pdbx_strand_id
1 'polypeptide(L)'
;GLEIVHVPRALTATVEDCTFHELVEFTTRQMKITRVYMPHLWLMSFFGSAVFCGVMLAAFLIVVLSRENTLGVWAAIVTLLFVSICSIGKSWLRLNAVKLALPQYARELSRQFVTQNALWLLSPALFLYNAIAALFSRRVVWRGTTYELKSPTETVILR
;
A
#
# COMPACT_ATOMS: atom_id res chain seq x y z
N GLY A 1 10.45 -30.77 -10.32
CA GLY A 1 10.78 -29.50 -9.61
C GLY A 1 10.37 -29.63 -8.16
N LEU A 2 10.99 -28.87 -7.26
CA LEU A 2 10.59 -28.83 -5.84
C LEU A 2 9.26 -28.05 -5.71
N GLU A 3 8.38 -28.51 -4.82
CA GLU A 3 7.13 -27.83 -4.50
C GLU A 3 7.41 -26.60 -3.63
N ILE A 4 6.83 -25.45 -3.99
CA ILE A 4 6.95 -24.22 -3.19
C ILE A 4 5.90 -24.28 -2.09
N VAL A 5 6.34 -24.57 -0.87
CA VAL A 5 5.48 -24.62 0.32
C VAL A 5 5.68 -23.38 1.19
N HIS A 6 4.58 -22.79 1.65
CA HIS A 6 4.63 -21.65 2.56
C HIS A 6 5.04 -22.08 3.98
N VAL A 7 6.19 -21.59 4.45
CA VAL A 7 6.71 -21.89 5.80
C VAL A 7 6.76 -20.58 6.61
N PRO A 8 5.83 -20.35 7.57
CA PRO A 8 5.79 -19.11 8.34
C PRO A 8 7.10 -18.79 9.08
N ARG A 9 7.81 -19.83 9.53
CA ARG A 9 9.11 -19.70 10.24
C ARG A 9 10.27 -19.23 9.35
N ALA A 10 10.09 -19.22 8.03
CA ALA A 10 11.08 -18.66 7.09
C ALA A 10 10.96 -17.12 6.96
N LEU A 11 9.92 -16.51 7.53
CA LEU A 11 9.78 -15.06 7.58
C LEU A 11 10.76 -14.46 8.60
N THR A 12 11.41 -13.37 8.22
CA THR A 12 12.29 -12.58 9.08
C THR A 12 11.80 -11.13 9.10
N ALA A 13 11.62 -10.58 10.30
CA ALA A 13 11.31 -9.18 10.47
C ALA A 13 12.52 -8.34 10.07
N THR A 14 12.31 -7.35 9.20
CA THR A 14 13.30 -6.32 8.89
C THR A 14 12.97 -5.10 9.73
N VAL A 15 13.69 -4.93 10.83
CA VAL A 15 13.51 -3.80 11.75
C VAL A 15 14.56 -2.76 11.40
N GLU A 16 14.12 -1.64 10.84
CA GLU A 16 14.98 -0.54 10.44
C GLU A 16 14.28 0.78 10.74
N ASP A 17 15.05 1.76 11.22
CA ASP A 17 14.58 3.13 11.36
C ASP A 17 14.47 3.74 9.97
N CYS A 18 13.27 4.14 9.57
CA CYS A 18 13.00 4.66 8.23
C CYS A 18 12.38 6.05 8.34
N THR A 19 13.00 7.02 7.67
CA THR A 19 12.44 8.35 7.49
C THR A 19 11.29 8.32 6.47
N PHE A 20 10.44 9.35 6.48
CA PHE A 20 9.36 9.45 5.49
C PHE A 20 9.88 9.50 4.04
N HIS A 21 11.03 10.15 3.82
CA HIS A 21 11.67 10.19 2.50
C HIS A 21 12.08 8.78 2.04
N GLU A 22 12.76 8.01 2.89
CA GLU A 22 13.16 6.64 2.59
C GLU A 22 11.95 5.73 2.38
N LEU A 23 10.86 5.92 3.12
CA LEU A 23 9.60 5.20 2.92
C LEU A 23 9.02 5.45 1.52
N VAL A 24 8.95 6.72 1.10
CA VAL A 24 8.45 7.08 -0.24
C VAL A 24 9.38 6.55 -1.33
N GLU A 25 10.70 6.69 -1.15
CA GLU A 25 11.69 6.17 -2.10
C GLU A 25 11.57 4.65 -2.26
N PHE A 26 11.52 3.93 -1.14
CA PHE A 26 11.41 2.47 -1.11
C PHE A 26 10.11 2.01 -1.76
N THR A 27 8.97 2.58 -1.38
CA THR A 27 7.66 2.17 -1.92
C THR A 27 7.50 2.55 -3.40
N THR A 28 8.05 3.68 -3.83
CA THR A 28 8.13 4.05 -5.26
C THR A 28 8.99 3.04 -6.03
N ARG A 29 10.12 2.61 -5.47
CA ARG A 29 10.99 1.60 -6.07
C ARG A 29 10.26 0.28 -6.27
N GLN A 30 9.55 -0.21 -5.26
CA GLN A 30 8.74 -1.42 -5.37
C GLN A 30 7.71 -1.29 -6.50
N MET A 31 7.02 -0.14 -6.57
CA MET A 31 6.00 0.10 -7.61
C MET A 31 6.60 0.15 -9.02
N LYS A 32 7.79 0.73 -9.21
CA LYS A 32 8.53 0.71 -10.49
C LYS A 32 8.90 -0.70 -10.92
N ILE A 33 9.38 -1.53 -9.98
CA ILE A 33 9.70 -2.94 -10.23
C ILE A 33 8.42 -3.69 -10.64
N THR A 34 7.33 -3.55 -9.88
CA THR A 34 6.05 -4.19 -10.22
C THR A 34 5.55 -3.78 -11.59
N ARG A 35 5.68 -2.49 -11.97
CA ARG A 35 5.29 -2.01 -13.30
C ARG A 35 6.01 -2.75 -14.42
N VAL A 36 7.30 -3.05 -14.25
CA VAL A 36 8.11 -3.72 -15.28
C VAL A 36 7.86 -5.22 -15.29
N TYR A 37 7.91 -5.89 -14.15
CA TYR A 37 7.84 -7.35 -14.08
C TYR A 37 6.42 -7.91 -14.09
N MET A 38 5.44 -7.18 -13.54
CA MET A 38 4.05 -7.63 -13.41
C MET A 38 3.08 -6.46 -13.68
N PRO A 39 3.02 -5.96 -14.94
CA PRO A 39 2.26 -4.75 -15.28
C PRO A 39 0.78 -4.85 -14.95
N HIS A 40 0.18 -6.05 -15.00
CA HIS A 40 -1.22 -6.26 -14.62
C HIS A 40 -1.47 -5.98 -13.13
N LEU A 41 -0.57 -6.40 -12.24
CA LEU A 41 -0.68 -6.10 -10.80
C LEU A 41 -0.49 -4.62 -10.53
N TRP A 42 0.43 -3.97 -11.24
CA TRP A 42 0.61 -2.53 -11.17
C TRP A 42 -0.67 -1.79 -11.58
N LEU A 43 -1.30 -2.21 -12.69
CA LEU A 43 -2.54 -1.60 -13.18
C LEU A 43 -3.71 -1.77 -12.20
N MET A 44 -3.83 -2.97 -11.61
CA MET A 44 -4.82 -3.24 -10.56
C MET A 44 -4.58 -2.37 -9.32
N SER A 45 -3.32 -2.19 -8.92
CA SER A 45 -2.97 -1.31 -7.81
C SER A 45 -3.27 0.16 -8.12
N PHE A 46 -2.98 0.62 -9.34
CA PHE A 46 -3.26 1.98 -9.79
C PHE A 46 -4.76 2.27 -9.78
N PHE A 47 -5.57 1.47 -10.49
CA PHE A 47 -7.02 1.68 -10.55
C PHE A 47 -7.69 1.45 -9.20
N GLY A 48 -7.29 0.41 -8.46
CA GLY A 48 -7.84 0.13 -7.13
C GLY A 48 -7.61 1.30 -6.17
N SER A 49 -6.39 1.86 -6.16
CA SER A 49 -6.07 3.01 -5.32
C SER A 49 -6.77 4.29 -5.79
N ALA A 50 -6.88 4.51 -7.10
CA ALA A 50 -7.57 5.66 -7.68
C ALA A 50 -9.09 5.65 -7.36
N VAL A 51 -9.76 4.51 -7.57
CA VAL A 51 -11.18 4.33 -7.24
C VAL A 51 -11.40 4.52 -5.75
N PHE A 52 -10.57 3.90 -4.92
CA PHE A 52 -10.69 4.05 -3.47
C PHE A 52 -10.55 5.51 -3.03
N CYS A 53 -9.48 6.21 -3.45
CA CYS A 53 -9.26 7.60 -3.08
C CYS A 53 -10.38 8.50 -3.63
N GLY A 54 -10.81 8.28 -4.87
CA GLY A 54 -11.88 9.05 -5.51
C GLY A 54 -13.22 8.88 -4.79
N VAL A 55 -13.64 7.64 -4.50
CA VAL A 55 -14.90 7.37 -3.80
C VAL A 55 -14.88 7.91 -2.38
N MET A 56 -13.79 7.70 -1.63
CA MET A 56 -13.66 8.20 -0.26
C MET A 56 -13.67 9.72 -0.22
N LEU A 57 -12.96 10.38 -1.13
CA LEU A 57 -12.94 11.84 -1.24
C LEU A 57 -14.32 12.38 -1.65
N ALA A 58 -14.95 11.79 -2.66
CA ALA A 58 -16.27 12.21 -3.12
C ALA A 58 -17.32 12.06 -2.01
N ALA A 59 -17.35 10.91 -1.32
CA ALA A 59 -18.27 10.69 -0.22
C ALA A 59 -18.04 11.68 0.93
N PHE A 60 -16.77 11.96 1.28
CA PHE A 60 -16.43 12.96 2.27
C PHE A 60 -16.91 14.37 1.87
N LEU A 61 -16.64 14.78 0.63
CA LEU A 61 -17.05 16.09 0.12
C LEU A 61 -18.56 16.26 0.07
N ILE A 62 -19.30 15.21 -0.33
CA ILE A 62 -20.77 15.23 -0.31
C ILE A 62 -21.28 15.46 1.11
N VAL A 63 -20.75 14.74 2.10
CA VAL A 63 -21.18 14.89 3.50
C VAL A 63 -20.88 16.29 4.06
N VAL A 64 -19.75 16.89 3.69
CA VAL A 64 -19.32 18.19 4.23
C VAL A 64 -19.99 19.37 3.52
N LEU A 65 -20.18 19.29 2.19
CA LEU A 65 -20.64 20.43 1.39
C LEU A 65 -22.16 20.45 1.19
N SER A 66 -22.85 19.32 1.35
CA SER A 66 -24.31 19.28 1.23
C SER A 66 -24.97 19.96 2.42
N ARG A 67 -25.77 21.00 2.15
CA ARG A 67 -26.56 21.72 3.17
C ARG A 67 -27.91 21.06 3.47
N GLU A 68 -28.38 20.22 2.56
CA GLU A 68 -29.68 19.54 2.65
C GLU A 68 -29.49 18.05 2.91
N ASN A 69 -30.36 17.49 3.74
CA ASN A 69 -30.33 16.08 4.12
C ASN A 69 -30.98 15.20 3.04
N THR A 70 -30.31 15.09 1.90
CA THR A 70 -30.75 14.28 0.76
C THR A 70 -30.33 12.82 0.91
N LEU A 71 -30.96 11.91 0.16
CA LEU A 71 -30.59 10.49 0.11
C LEU A 71 -29.12 10.27 -0.26
N GLY A 72 -28.53 11.17 -1.07
CA GLY A 72 -27.12 11.12 -1.44
C GLY A 72 -26.16 11.31 -0.27
N VAL A 73 -26.52 12.15 0.70
CA VAL A 73 -25.73 12.35 1.93
C VAL A 73 -25.75 11.10 2.80
N TRP A 74 -26.92 10.49 2.99
CA TRP A 74 -27.03 9.22 3.71
C TRP A 74 -26.25 8.09 3.03
N ALA A 75 -26.32 7.97 1.70
CA ALA A 75 -25.54 6.99 0.95
C ALA A 75 -24.03 7.21 1.11
N ALA A 76 -23.58 8.46 1.11
CA ALA A 76 -22.18 8.81 1.34
C ALA A 76 -21.72 8.47 2.77
N ILE A 77 -22.52 8.77 3.79
CA ILE A 77 -22.24 8.39 5.19
C ILE A 77 -22.13 6.87 5.33
N VAL A 78 -23.10 6.12 4.79
CA VAL A 78 -23.10 4.65 4.84
C VAL A 78 -21.86 4.10 4.14
N THR A 79 -21.48 4.67 2.98
CA THR A 79 -20.29 4.27 2.25
C THR A 79 -19.02 4.52 3.06
N LEU A 80 -18.86 5.71 3.65
CA LEU A 80 -17.72 6.05 4.51
C LEU A 80 -17.62 5.09 5.69
N LEU A 81 -18.72 4.85 6.40
CA LEU A 81 -18.74 3.97 7.56
C LEU A 81 -18.43 2.52 7.16
N PHE A 82 -19.09 2.00 6.13
CA PHE A 82 -18.91 0.63 5.67
C PHE A 82 -17.47 0.38 5.20
N VAL A 83 -16.93 1.24 4.34
CA VAL A 83 -15.55 1.12 3.84
C VAL A 83 -14.55 1.26 4.98
N SER A 84 -14.79 2.15 5.96
CA SER A 84 -13.92 2.31 7.12
C SER A 84 -13.90 1.05 7.98
N ILE A 85 -15.06 0.47 8.30
CA ILE A 85 -15.18 -0.77 9.08
C ILE A 85 -14.46 -1.91 8.37
N CYS A 86 -14.70 -2.10 7.07
CA CYS A 86 -14.01 -3.12 6.29
C CYS A 86 -12.49 -2.90 6.23
N SER A 87 -12.03 -1.65 6.16
CA SER A 87 -10.60 -1.32 6.08
C SER A 87 -9.88 -1.55 7.41
N ILE A 88 -10.50 -1.19 8.53
CA ILE A 88 -10.02 -1.50 9.87
C ILE A 88 -10.02 -3.02 10.08
N GLY A 89 -11.11 -3.71 9.74
CA GLY A 89 -11.21 -5.17 9.85
C GLY A 89 -10.11 -5.92 9.09
N LYS A 90 -9.83 -5.53 7.84
CA LYS A 90 -8.71 -6.07 7.05
C LYS A 90 -7.36 -5.81 7.72
N SER A 91 -7.15 -4.60 8.23
CA SER A 91 -5.88 -4.22 8.89
C SER A 91 -5.66 -4.99 10.19
N TRP A 92 -6.74 -5.20 10.95
CA TRP A 92 -6.75 -6.01 12.16
C TRP A 92 -6.46 -7.50 11.86
N LEU A 93 -7.13 -8.07 10.85
CA LEU A 93 -6.88 -9.45 10.42
C LEU A 93 -5.42 -9.64 9.99
N ARG A 94 -4.88 -8.70 9.19
CA ARG A 94 -3.47 -8.70 8.79
C ARG A 94 -2.54 -8.67 9.99
N LEU A 95 -2.78 -7.79 10.96
CA LEU A 95 -1.94 -7.69 12.15
C LEU A 95 -1.93 -9.01 12.94
N ASN A 96 -3.09 -9.65 13.12
CA ASN A 96 -3.17 -10.94 13.81
C ASN A 96 -2.48 -12.07 13.04
N ALA A 97 -2.61 -12.10 11.71
CA ALA A 97 -1.91 -13.07 10.87
C ALA A 97 -0.38 -12.93 11.00
N VAL A 98 0.14 -11.70 11.02
CA VAL A 98 1.58 -11.47 11.22
C VAL A 98 2.03 -11.84 12.63
N LYS A 99 1.24 -11.55 13.67
CA LYS A 99 1.54 -11.99 15.04
C LYS A 99 1.62 -13.52 15.16
N LEU A 100 0.77 -14.24 14.43
CA LEU A 100 0.80 -15.70 14.40
C LEU A 100 2.05 -16.23 13.70
N ALA A 101 2.50 -15.56 12.63
CA ALA A 101 3.69 -15.96 11.89
C ALA A 101 5.01 -15.58 12.58
N LEU A 102 5.02 -14.48 13.34
CA LEU A 102 6.18 -13.92 14.04
C LEU A 102 5.91 -13.72 15.54
N PRO A 103 5.68 -14.81 16.30
CA PRO A 103 5.30 -14.72 17.71
C PRO A 103 6.35 -14.02 18.57
N GLN A 104 7.63 -14.08 18.20
CA GLN A 104 8.73 -13.43 18.90
C GLN A 104 8.64 -11.88 18.89
N TYR A 105 7.92 -11.30 17.93
CA TYR A 105 7.70 -9.84 17.82
C TYR A 105 6.28 -9.42 18.26
N ALA A 106 5.52 -10.30 18.91
CA ALA A 106 4.11 -10.05 19.20
C ALA A 106 3.89 -8.83 20.12
N ARG A 107 4.84 -8.52 21.00
CA ARG A 107 4.77 -7.36 21.89
C ARG A 107 4.95 -6.05 21.11
N GLU A 108 5.96 -5.98 20.25
CA GLU A 108 6.23 -4.83 19.38
C GLU A 108 5.07 -4.60 18.41
N LEU A 109 4.57 -5.66 17.78
CA LEU A 109 3.41 -5.58 16.88
C LEU A 109 2.14 -5.10 17.60
N SER A 110 1.97 -5.46 18.87
CA SER A 110 0.82 -4.99 19.66
C SER A 110 0.90 -3.49 19.96
N ARG A 111 2.10 -2.93 20.13
CA ARG A 111 2.29 -1.48 20.26
C ARG A 111 1.93 -0.73 18.98
N GLN A 112 2.11 -1.35 17.82
CA GLN A 112 1.77 -0.78 16.52
C GLN A 112 0.28 -0.91 16.15
N PHE A 113 -0.56 -1.45 17.04
CA PHE A 113 -1.98 -1.70 16.75
C PHE A 113 -2.71 -0.46 16.25
N VAL A 114 -2.57 0.68 16.95
CA VAL A 114 -3.25 1.92 16.57
C VAL A 114 -2.76 2.41 15.22
N THR A 115 -1.44 2.45 15.01
CA THR A 115 -0.82 2.89 13.76
C THR A 115 -1.28 2.04 12.57
N GLN A 116 -1.30 0.72 12.72
CA GLN A 116 -1.75 -0.22 11.68
C GLN A 116 -3.24 -0.05 11.34
N ASN A 117 -4.08 0.28 12.33
CA ASN A 117 -5.52 0.46 12.15
C ASN A 117 -5.93 1.90 11.83
N ALA A 118 -5.04 2.89 11.92
CA ALA A 118 -5.31 4.29 11.59
C ALA A 118 -4.79 4.67 10.20
N LEU A 119 -3.64 4.12 9.78
CA LEU A 119 -2.99 4.47 8.52
C LEU A 119 -3.65 3.88 7.25
N TRP A 120 -4.78 3.18 7.39
CA TRP A 120 -5.50 2.60 6.23
C TRP A 120 -5.97 3.66 5.23
N LEU A 121 -6.21 4.89 5.67
CA LEU A 121 -6.61 5.98 4.78
C LEU A 121 -5.41 6.56 4.00
N LEU A 122 -4.25 6.62 4.64
CA LEU A 122 -3.02 7.17 4.03
C LEU A 122 -2.36 6.18 3.06
N SER A 123 -2.48 4.87 3.31
CA SER A 123 -1.85 3.85 2.48
C SER A 123 -2.31 3.90 1.01
N PRO A 124 -3.61 3.90 0.65
CA PRO A 124 -4.06 3.99 -0.74
C PRO A 124 -3.63 5.27 -1.44
N ALA A 125 -3.58 6.40 -0.73
CA ALA A 125 -3.08 7.66 -1.28
C ALA A 125 -1.59 7.57 -1.62
N LEU A 126 -0.78 6.97 -0.74
CA LEU A 126 0.63 6.70 -1.00
C LEU A 126 0.83 5.75 -2.19
N PHE A 127 0.02 4.69 -2.28
CA PHE A 127 0.07 3.75 -3.41
C PHE A 127 -0.30 4.44 -4.74
N LEU A 128 -1.31 5.32 -4.74
CA LEU A 128 -1.69 6.10 -5.91
C LEU A 128 -0.57 7.04 -6.34
N TYR A 129 0.02 7.79 -5.40
CA TYR A 129 1.17 8.64 -5.66
C TYR A 129 2.34 7.85 -6.25
N ASN A 130 2.69 6.72 -5.63
CA ASN A 130 3.79 5.87 -6.09
C ASN A 130 3.53 5.27 -7.48
N ALA A 131 2.28 4.90 -7.78
CA ALA A 131 1.90 4.37 -9.08
C ALA A 131 2.01 5.45 -10.17
N ILE A 132 1.60 6.70 -9.85
CA ILE A 132 1.80 7.86 -10.72
C ILE A 132 3.30 8.14 -10.90
N ALA A 133 4.08 8.18 -9.81
CA ALA A 133 5.53 8.40 -9.87
C ALA A 133 6.24 7.31 -10.69
N ALA A 134 5.77 6.06 -10.62
CA ALA A 134 6.29 4.95 -11.40
C ALA A 134 6.01 5.08 -12.90
N LEU A 135 5.07 5.93 -13.35
CA LEU A 135 4.86 6.23 -14.77
C LEU A 135 6.03 7.01 -15.36
N PHE A 136 6.53 8.00 -14.62
CA PHE A 136 7.52 8.97 -15.09
C PHE A 136 8.95 8.44 -15.14
N SER A 137 9.26 7.36 -14.40
CA SER A 137 10.62 6.83 -14.34
C SER A 137 10.65 5.33 -14.13
N ARG A 138 11.53 4.64 -14.87
CA ARG A 138 11.90 3.23 -14.67
C ARG A 138 13.27 3.07 -13.99
N ARG A 139 13.83 4.17 -13.50
CA ARG A 139 15.14 4.18 -12.84
C ARG A 139 14.99 3.92 -11.35
N VAL A 140 15.88 3.09 -10.85
CA VAL A 140 15.95 2.63 -9.46
C VAL A 140 17.38 2.83 -8.96
N VAL A 141 17.53 3.47 -7.81
CA VAL A 141 18.80 3.52 -7.09
C VAL A 141 18.81 2.38 -6.08
N TRP A 142 19.87 1.58 -6.07
CA TRP A 142 20.05 0.49 -5.12
C TRP A 142 21.49 0.47 -4.63
N ARG A 143 21.68 0.61 -3.31
CA ARG A 143 23.01 0.67 -2.66
C ARG A 143 23.99 1.65 -3.32
N GLY A 144 23.48 2.81 -3.78
CA GLY A 144 24.27 3.84 -4.45
C GLY A 144 24.45 3.67 -5.96
N THR A 145 24.09 2.50 -6.52
CA THR A 145 24.17 2.23 -7.97
C THR A 145 22.81 2.52 -8.63
N THR A 146 22.83 3.19 -9.79
CA THR A 146 21.61 3.53 -10.54
C THR A 146 21.36 2.51 -11.64
N TYR A 147 20.20 1.87 -11.59
CA TYR A 147 19.73 0.88 -12.54
C TYR A 147 18.56 1.44 -13.35
N GLU A 148 18.49 1.09 -14.63
CA GLU A 148 17.36 1.35 -15.50
C GLU A 148 16.72 0.02 -15.93
N LEU A 149 15.47 -0.16 -15.53
CA LEU A 149 14.67 -1.35 -15.86
C LEU A 149 14.04 -1.15 -17.25
N LYS A 150 14.73 -1.56 -18.31
CA LYS A 150 14.21 -1.42 -19.68
C LYS A 150 13.07 -2.39 -19.95
N SER A 151 13.25 -3.65 -19.56
CA SER A 151 12.30 -4.74 -19.75
C SER A 151 12.40 -5.75 -18.59
N PRO A 152 11.50 -6.74 -18.48
CA PRO A 152 11.62 -7.80 -17.48
C PRO A 152 12.92 -8.62 -17.58
N THR A 153 13.56 -8.63 -18.75
CA THR A 153 14.76 -9.42 -19.04
C THR A 153 16.03 -8.58 -19.19
N GLU A 154 15.91 -7.26 -19.26
CA GLU A 154 17.03 -6.35 -19.47
C GLU A 154 17.04 -5.23 -18.43
N THR A 155 18.12 -5.19 -17.64
CA THR A 155 18.43 -4.12 -16.70
C THR A 155 19.78 -3.52 -17.06
N VAL A 156 19.84 -2.21 -17.23
CA VAL A 156 21.08 -1.49 -17.55
C VAL A 156 21.61 -0.75 -16.33
N ILE A 157 22.90 -0.87 -16.07
CA ILE A 157 23.59 -0.13 -15.02
C ILE A 157 24.05 1.20 -15.62
N LEU A 158 23.60 2.31 -15.03
CA LEU A 158 23.97 3.66 -15.50
C LEU A 158 25.19 4.21 -14.76
N ARG A 159 25.31 3.94 -13.46
CA ARG A 159 26.39 4.43 -12.59
C ARG A 159 26.50 3.58 -11.34
#